data_AF-A0A519J2G4-F1
#
_entry.id   AF-A0A519J2G4-F1
#
_cell.length_a   1.000
_cell.length_b   1.000
_cell.length_c   1.000
_cell.angle_alpha   90.00
_cell.angle_beta   90.00
_cell.angle_gamma   90.00
#
_symmetry.space_group_name_H-M   'P 1'
#
loop_
_entity.id
_entity.type
_entity.pdbx_description
1 polymer ?
#
loop_
_entity_poly.entity_id
_entity_poly.type
_entity_poly.pdbx_seq_one_letter_code
_entity_poly.pdbx_strand_id
1 'polypeptide(L)'
;MTADPVQMANVASWVATIVGLLMVVWGWLREQDAIRRLRLQDCGLVLVFAAVLTRIVVQERPMGVFDWVLVFLGPLFIGAALWRLARTGALPKR
;
A
#
# COMPACT_ATOMS: atom_id res chain seq x y z
N MET A 1 2.33 25.48 -16.60
CA MET A 1 2.44 24.77 -15.32
C MET A 1 3.29 23.54 -15.57
N THR A 2 4.61 23.63 -15.40
CA THR A 2 5.48 22.45 -15.42
C THR A 2 5.17 21.67 -14.15
N ALA A 3 4.52 20.51 -14.28
CA ALA A 3 4.17 19.72 -13.11
C ALA A 3 5.47 19.20 -12.49
N ASP A 4 5.81 19.67 -11.30
CA ASP A 4 6.96 19.17 -10.55
C ASP A 4 6.69 17.70 -10.16
N PRO A 5 7.44 16.72 -10.71
CA PRO A 5 7.19 15.31 -10.45
C PRO A 5 7.35 14.96 -8.97
N VAL A 6 8.20 15.68 -8.23
CA VAL A 6 8.43 15.50 -6.79
C VAL A 6 7.17 15.89 -6.02
N GLN A 7 6.62 17.08 -6.29
CA GLN A 7 5.38 17.55 -5.68
C GLN A 7 4.20 16.62 -5.98
N MET A 8 4.09 16.14 -7.23
CA MET A 8 3.06 15.17 -7.60
C MET A 8 3.17 13.86 -6.82
N ALA A 9 4.38 13.28 -6.75
CA ALA A 9 4.64 12.05 -6.02
C ALA A 9 4.32 12.19 -4.53
N ASN A 10 4.64 13.33 -3.93
CA ASN A 10 4.33 13.61 -2.53
C ASN A 10 2.81 13.64 -2.27
N VAL A 11 2.04 14.40 -3.07
CA VAL A 11 0.57 14.48 -2.95
C VAL A 11 -0.06 13.11 -3.19
N ALA A 12 0.34 12.41 -4.25
CA ALA A 12 -0.18 11.09 -4.57
C ALA A 12 0.09 10.08 -3.44
N SER A 13 1.27 10.15 -2.80
CA SER A 13 1.59 9.28 -1.67
C SER A 13 0.64 9.51 -0.48
N TRP A 14 0.30 10.75 -0.16
CA TRP A 14 -0.61 11.06 0.94
C TRP A 14 -2.01 10.56 0.66
N VAL A 15 -2.51 10.78 -0.56
CA VAL A 15 -3.81 10.25 -1.01
C VAL A 15 -3.81 8.72 -0.91
N ALA A 16 -2.79 8.04 -1.45
CA ALA A 16 -2.68 6.59 -1.40
C ALA A 16 -2.63 6.05 0.04
N THR A 17 -2.00 6.78 0.97
CA THR A 17 -1.95 6.39 2.40
C THR A 17 -3.33 6.46 3.03
N ILE A 18 -4.06 7.56 2.80
CA ILE A 18 -5.42 7.74 3.32
C ILE A 18 -6.33 6.65 2.77
N VAL A 19 -6.31 6.43 1.45
CA VAL A 19 -7.13 5.39 0.80
C VAL A 19 -6.77 4.01 1.33
N GLY A 20 -5.48 3.67 1.40
CA GLY A 20 -5.02 2.37 1.89
C GLY A 20 -5.44 2.11 3.34
N LEU A 21 -5.28 3.09 4.24
CA LEU A 21 -5.72 2.97 5.63
C LEU A 21 -7.23 2.83 5.75
N LEU A 22 -8.00 3.61 4.98
CA LEU A 22 -9.46 3.49 4.94
C LEU A 22 -9.90 2.09 4.50
N MET A 23 -9.24 1.49 3.50
CA MET A 23 -9.53 0.12 3.07
C MET A 23 -9.25 -0.91 4.19
N VAL A 24 -8.13 -0.78 4.89
CA VAL A 24 -7.79 -1.67 6.02
C VAL A 24 -8.83 -1.53 7.13
N VAL A 25 -9.13 -0.31 7.56
CA VAL A 25 -10.11 -0.02 8.63
C VAL A 25 -11.49 -0.53 8.25
N TRP A 26 -11.93 -0.27 7.01
CA TRP A 26 -13.22 -0.72 6.50
C TRP A 26 -13.34 -2.24 6.47
N GLY A 27 -12.28 -2.94 6.05
CA GLY A 27 -12.24 -4.40 6.05
C GLY A 27 -12.36 -5.01 7.43
N TRP A 28 -11.88 -4.31 8.47
CA TRP A 28 -12.05 -4.75 9.86
C TRP A 28 -13.47 -4.53 10.39
N LEU A 29 -14.10 -3.40 10.06
CA LEU A 29 -15.39 -3.00 10.62
C LEU A 29 -16.60 -3.66 9.94
N ARG A 30 -16.55 -3.87 8.62
CA ARG A 30 -17.77 -4.11 7.83
C ARG A 30 -17.79 -5.43 7.05
N GLU A 31 -16.64 -6.03 6.80
CA GLU A 31 -16.56 -7.20 5.91
C GLU A 31 -16.68 -8.51 6.71
N GLN A 32 -17.77 -9.25 6.45
CA GLN A 32 -18.06 -10.53 7.12
C GLN A 32 -17.42 -11.71 6.39
N ASP A 33 -17.25 -11.60 5.05
CA ASP A 33 -16.60 -12.63 4.26
C ASP A 33 -15.08 -12.58 4.46
N ALA A 34 -14.52 -13.65 5.03
CA ALA A 34 -13.08 -13.74 5.32
C ALA A 34 -12.20 -13.50 4.08
N ILE A 35 -12.59 -14.02 2.91
CA ILE A 35 -11.84 -13.85 1.66
C ILE A 35 -11.90 -12.40 1.18
N ARG A 36 -13.08 -11.76 1.25
CA ARG A 36 -13.25 -10.37 0.81
C ARG A 36 -12.52 -9.41 1.74
N ARG A 37 -12.53 -9.69 3.05
CA ARG A 37 -11.76 -8.96 4.06
C ARG A 37 -10.26 -9.06 3.79
N LEU A 38 -9.76 -10.26 3.51
CA LEU A 38 -8.35 -10.49 3.18
C LEU A 38 -7.93 -9.68 1.94
N ARG A 39 -8.72 -9.72 0.87
CA ARG A 39 -8.44 -8.95 -0.36
C ARG A 39 -8.42 -7.45 -0.14
N LEU A 40 -9.35 -6.93 0.67
CA LEU A 40 -9.42 -5.50 0.97
C LEU A 40 -8.21 -5.05 1.81
N GLN A 41 -7.80 -5.88 2.77
CA GLN A 41 -6.59 -5.66 3.55
C GLN A 41 -5.33 -5.72 2.68
N ASP A 42 -5.23 -6.66 1.76
CA ASP A 42 -4.08 -6.79 0.85
C ASP A 42 -3.95 -5.59 -0.08
N CYS A 43 -5.06 -5.11 -0.67
CA CYS A 43 -5.05 -3.88 -1.45
C CYS A 43 -4.65 -2.66 -0.60
N GLY A 44 -5.21 -2.53 0.61
CA GLY A 44 -4.86 -1.45 1.52
C GLY A 44 -3.38 -1.47 1.91
N LEU A 45 -2.84 -2.66 2.19
CA LEU A 45 -1.43 -2.86 2.52
C LEU A 45 -0.52 -2.41 1.39
N VAL A 46 -0.83 -2.83 0.15
CA VAL A 46 -0.05 -2.44 -1.04
C VAL A 46 -0.02 -0.92 -1.21
N LEU A 47 -1.17 -0.24 -1.06
CA LEU A 47 -1.25 1.21 -1.18
C LEU A 47 -0.45 1.94 -0.10
N VAL A 48 -0.53 1.49 1.16
CA VAL A 48 0.20 2.11 2.28
C VAL A 48 1.70 1.94 2.09
N PHE A 49 2.18 0.73 1.78
CA PHE A 49 3.61 0.50 1.58
C PHE A 49 4.15 1.21 0.35
N ALA A 50 3.41 1.21 -0.78
CA ALA A 50 3.80 1.96 -1.96
C ALA A 50 3.93 3.46 -1.65
N ALA A 51 2.97 4.03 -0.93
CA ALA A 51 3.02 5.43 -0.52
C ALA A 51 4.19 5.76 0.40
N VAL A 52 4.50 4.89 1.37
CA VAL A 52 5.65 5.05 2.27
C VAL A 52 6.96 5.00 1.47
N LEU A 53 7.11 4.01 0.58
CA LEU A 53 8.28 3.89 -0.29
C LEU A 53 8.46 5.13 -1.17
N THR A 54 7.38 5.65 -1.78
CA THR A 54 7.43 6.88 -2.56
C THR A 54 7.95 8.06 -1.74
N ARG A 55 7.52 8.22 -0.48
CA ARG A 55 8.04 9.29 0.39
C ARG A 55 9.50 9.09 0.76
N ILE A 56 9.94 7.85 0.95
CA ILE A 56 11.36 7.52 1.20
C ILE A 56 12.22 7.82 -0.04
N VAL A 57 11.69 7.63 -1.25
CA VAL A 57 12.43 7.90 -2.50
C VAL A 57 12.53 9.40 -2.78
N VAL A 58 11.48 10.17 -2.44
CA VAL A 58 11.40 11.61 -2.73
C VAL A 58 11.97 12.48 -1.61
N GLN A 59 12.33 11.90 -0.45
CA GLN A 59 12.93 12.66 0.63
C GLN A 59 14.37 13.08 0.30
N GLU A 60 14.72 14.33 0.62
CA GLU A 60 16.10 14.86 0.45
C GLU A 60 17.00 14.62 1.67
N ARG A 61 16.46 14.00 2.72
CA ARG A 61 17.20 13.71 3.96
C ARG A 61 17.94 12.38 3.87
N PRO A 62 19.06 12.21 4.60
CA PRO A 62 19.73 10.91 4.69
C PRO A 62 18.79 9.84 5.27
N MET A 63 18.83 8.64 4.68
CA MET A 63 17.99 7.52 5.10
C MET A 63 18.36 7.04 6.51
N GLY A 64 17.36 7.01 7.39
CA GLY A 64 17.51 6.42 8.72
C GLY A 64 17.45 4.88 8.67
N VAL A 65 17.73 4.23 9.80
CA VAL A 65 17.62 2.76 9.94
C VAL A 65 16.21 2.25 9.57
N PHE A 66 15.16 2.97 9.98
CA PHE A 66 13.78 2.62 9.64
C PHE A 66 13.48 2.71 8.14
N ASP A 67 14.03 3.72 7.46
CA ASP A 67 13.85 3.87 6.01
C ASP A 67 14.47 2.68 5.28
N TRP A 68 15.66 2.27 5.69
CA TRP A 68 16.32 1.06 5.17
C TRP A 68 15.50 -0.19 5.40
N VAL A 69 15.00 -0.40 6.61
CA VAL A 69 14.13 -1.55 6.92
C VAL A 69 12.90 -1.54 6.02
N LEU A 70 12.23 -0.39 5.87
CA LEU A 70 11.03 -0.25 5.03
C LEU A 70 11.33 -0.46 3.55
N VAL A 71 12.50 -0.06 3.05
CA VAL A 71 12.92 -0.27 1.66
C VAL A 71 13.07 -1.76 1.33
N PHE A 72 13.55 -2.58 2.27
CA PHE A 72 13.63 -4.03 2.05
C PHE A 72 12.31 -4.75 2.34
N LEU A 73 11.68 -4.38 3.44
CA LEU A 73 10.51 -5.08 3.96
C LEU A 73 9.23 -4.71 3.19
N GLY A 74 9.13 -3.47 2.70
CA GLY A 74 7.98 -2.97 1.93
C GLY A 74 7.73 -3.77 0.66
N PRO A 75 8.70 -3.94 -0.25
CA PRO A 75 8.56 -4.78 -1.43
C PRO A 75 8.19 -6.24 -1.11
N LEU A 76 8.71 -6.80 -0.01
CA LEU A 76 8.37 -8.15 0.44
C LEU A 76 6.89 -8.25 0.81
N PHE A 77 6.37 -7.30 1.60
CA PHE A 77 4.94 -7.26 1.96
C PHE A 77 4.03 -6.99 0.77
N ILE A 78 4.44 -6.10 -0.14
CA ILE A 78 3.72 -5.84 -1.40
C ILE A 78 3.65 -7.12 -2.22
N GLY A 79 4.77 -7.82 -2.43
CA GLY A 79 4.82 -9.08 -3.16
C GLY A 79 3.92 -10.15 -2.54
N ALA A 80 3.97 -10.31 -1.20
CA ALA A 80 3.13 -11.26 -0.48
C ALA A 80 1.63 -10.92 -0.57
N ALA A 81 1.26 -9.64 -0.54
CA ALA A 81 -0.12 -9.18 -0.72
C ALA A 81 -0.61 -9.43 -2.15
N LEU A 82 0.20 -9.09 -3.16
CA LEU A 82 -0.12 -9.35 -4.56
C LEU A 82 -0.28 -10.86 -4.85
N TRP A 83 0.57 -11.69 -4.25
CA TRP A 83 0.45 -13.15 -4.32
C TRP A 83 -0.90 -13.63 -3.78
N ARG A 84 -1.28 -13.20 -2.57
CA ARG A 84 -2.57 -13.55 -1.96
C ARG A 84 -3.75 -13.02 -2.78
N LEU A 85 -3.64 -11.82 -3.33
CA LEU A 85 -4.67 -11.22 -4.19
C LEU A 85 -4.84 -12.01 -5.50
N ALA A 86 -3.75 -12.44 -6.13
CA ALA A 86 -3.79 -13.25 -7.35
C ALA A 86 -4.46 -14.62 -7.10
N ARG A 87 -4.15 -15.26 -5.97
CA ARG A 87 -4.74 -16.56 -5.60
C ARG A 87 -6.23 -16.46 -5.27
N THR A 88 -6.66 -15.39 -4.61
CA THR A 88 -8.07 -15.20 -4.23
C THR A 88 -8.92 -14.60 -5.35
N GLY A 89 -8.33 -13.89 -6.31
CA GLY A 89 -9.02 -13.38 -7.50
C GLY A 89 -9.32 -14.46 -8.55
N ALA A 90 -8.56 -15.56 -8.56
CA ALA A 90 -8.78 -16.71 -9.45
C ALA A 90 -9.91 -17.66 -8.98
N LEU A 91 -10.50 -17.42 -7.81
CA LEU A 91 -11.62 -18.22 -7.32
C LEU A 91 -12.91 -17.84 -8.08
N PRO A 92 -13.73 -18.81 -8.50
CA PRO A 92 -15.02 -18.52 -9.11
C PRO A 92 -15.85 -17.63 -8.19
N LYS A 93 -16.50 -16.61 -8.76
CA LYS A 93 -17.49 -15.81 -8.03
C LYS A 93 -18.62 -16.76 -7.62
N ARG A 94 -18.74 -17.02 -6.30
CA ARG A 94 -19.90 -17.69 -5.72
C ARG A 94 -21.10 -16.76 -5.76
#